data_AF-A0A8J4PWC3-F1
#
_entry.id   AF-A0A8J4PWC3-F1
#
_cell.length_a   1.000
_cell.length_b   1.000
_cell.length_c   1.000
_cell.angle_alpha   90.00
_cell.angle_beta   90.00
_cell.angle_gamma   90.00
#
_symmetry.space_group_name_H-M   'P 1'
#
loop_
_entity.id
_entity.type
_entity.pdbx_description
1 polymer ?
#
loop_
_entity_poly.entity_id
_entity_poly.type
_entity_poly.pdbx_seq_one_letter_code
_entity_poly.pdbx_strand_id
1 'polypeptide(L)'
;MDKEISITIQKKYNDFQDLIGEIDYLNEECCEKLETISNFISTIVDSKEKLKIKLKEPMYQIKNYLDNIEIKIEKMYSVIHESKSLISFNKLNDINLLNYRGKLKSEVSVNDLIEFMNINVYYTEQDYQMKLNIFIKDLFQQQQSQEYSFDIAKIKNSILLFRSKTLMNQDHLDYVTSRINIYNSILKEQ
;
A
#
# COMPACT_ATOMS: atom_id res chain seq x y z
N MET A 1 13.07 -18.38 -25.12
CA MET A 1 12.95 -16.93 -24.85
C MET A 1 11.70 -16.64 -24.00
N ASP A 2 10.56 -17.26 -24.30
CA ASP A 2 9.24 -16.91 -23.70
C ASP A 2 9.04 -17.37 -22.24
N LYS A 3 9.64 -18.50 -21.86
CA LYS A 3 9.61 -18.99 -20.46
C LYS A 3 10.42 -18.09 -19.52
N GLU A 4 11.48 -17.47 -20.02
CA GLU A 4 12.38 -16.63 -19.23
C GLU A 4 11.72 -15.29 -18.86
N ILE A 5 10.97 -14.69 -19.78
CA ILE A 5 10.18 -13.47 -19.52
C ILE A 5 9.08 -13.76 -18.49
N SER A 6 8.34 -14.86 -18.67
CA SER A 6 7.27 -15.25 -17.75
C SER A 6 7.81 -15.50 -16.33
N ILE A 7 8.93 -16.21 -16.20
CA ILE A 7 9.62 -16.42 -14.91
C ILE A 7 10.09 -15.09 -14.32
N THR A 8 10.62 -14.18 -15.14
CA THR A 8 11.10 -12.88 -14.67
C THR A 8 9.96 -12.02 -14.14
N ILE A 9 8.82 -11.97 -14.84
CA ILE A 9 7.65 -11.23 -14.38
C ILE A 9 7.05 -11.88 -13.13
N GLN A 10 7.09 -13.20 -13.02
CA GLN A 10 6.66 -13.89 -11.80
C GLN A 10 7.54 -13.54 -10.59
N LYS A 11 8.86 -13.43 -10.77
CA LYS A 11 9.75 -12.94 -9.71
C LYS A 11 9.41 -11.51 -9.30
N LYS A 12 9.17 -10.63 -10.28
CA LYS A 12 8.74 -9.24 -10.04
C LYS A 12 7.40 -9.17 -9.31
N TYR A 13 6.47 -10.05 -9.63
CA TYR A 13 5.21 -10.17 -8.89
C TYR A 13 5.43 -10.59 -7.44
N ASN A 14 6.34 -11.53 -7.16
CA ASN A 14 6.69 -11.89 -5.79
C ASN A 14 7.32 -10.70 -5.03
N ASP A 15 8.26 -9.99 -5.66
CA ASP A 15 8.84 -8.76 -5.08
C ASP A 15 7.73 -7.73 -4.76
N PHE A 16 6.73 -7.61 -5.64
CA PHE A 16 5.58 -6.75 -5.42
C PHE A 16 4.69 -7.20 -4.24
N GLN A 17 4.47 -8.51 -4.08
CA GLN A 17 3.74 -9.06 -2.93
C GLN A 17 4.46 -8.79 -1.61
N ASP A 18 5.80 -8.92 -1.59
CA ASP A 18 6.60 -8.61 -0.41
C ASP A 18 6.47 -7.12 -0.03
N LEU A 19 6.47 -6.22 -1.02
CA LEU A 19 6.22 -4.78 -0.79
C LEU A 19 4.82 -4.51 -0.21
N ILE A 20 3.79 -5.24 -0.63
CA ILE A 20 2.44 -5.13 -0.04
C ILE A 20 2.49 -5.53 1.44
N GLY A 21 3.10 -6.67 1.75
CA GLY A 21 3.23 -7.15 3.13
C GLY A 21 3.97 -6.16 4.03
N GLU A 22 5.01 -5.51 3.52
CA GLU A 22 5.72 -4.45 4.24
C GLU A 22 4.84 -3.21 4.50
N ILE A 23 4.02 -2.79 3.53
CA ILE A 23 3.07 -1.68 3.70
C ILE A 23 1.98 -2.03 4.73
N ASP A 24 1.46 -3.25 4.69
CA ASP A 24 0.47 -3.72 5.66
C ASP A 24 1.04 -3.70 7.08
N TYR A 25 2.28 -4.18 7.26
CA TYR A 25 2.99 -4.10 8.55
C TYR A 25 3.16 -2.65 9.04
N LEU A 26 3.59 -1.74 8.16
CA LEU A 26 3.75 -0.32 8.52
C LEU A 26 2.41 0.35 8.90
N ASN A 27 1.31 -0.05 8.24
CA ASN A 27 -0.03 0.42 8.58
C ASN A 27 -0.48 -0.10 9.97
N GLU A 28 -0.17 -1.34 10.32
CA GLU A 28 -0.44 -1.90 11.64
C GLU A 28 0.33 -1.14 12.73
N GLU A 29 1.63 -0.92 12.55
CA GLU A 29 2.46 -0.11 13.45
C GLU A 29 1.93 1.33 13.61
N CYS A 30 1.48 1.96 12.52
CA CYS A 30 0.80 3.26 12.59
C CYS A 30 -0.43 3.21 13.50
N CYS A 31 -1.26 2.16 13.35
CA CYS A 31 -2.49 1.99 14.13
C CYS A 31 -2.19 1.87 15.63
N GLU A 32 -1.14 1.13 16.01
CA GLU A 32 -0.71 0.98 17.40
C GLU A 32 -0.24 2.32 18.01
N LYS A 33 0.51 3.14 17.26
CA LYS A 33 0.92 4.47 17.74
C LYS A 33 -0.28 5.40 17.89
N LEU A 34 -1.24 5.34 16.97
CA LEU A 34 -2.49 6.10 17.08
C LEU A 34 -3.33 5.66 18.28
N GLU A 35 -3.29 4.38 18.65
CA GLU A 35 -3.91 3.89 19.89
C GLU A 35 -3.22 4.43 21.13
N THR A 36 -1.89 4.43 21.15
CA THR A 36 -1.09 5.03 22.21
C THR A 36 -1.45 6.51 22.40
N ILE A 37 -1.57 7.26 21.30
CA ILE A 37 -2.02 8.64 21.28
C ILE A 37 -3.45 8.78 21.85
N SER A 38 -4.38 7.95 21.39
CA SER A 38 -5.77 7.94 21.87
C SER A 38 -5.84 7.72 23.40
N ASN A 39 -5.02 6.79 23.91
CA ASN A 39 -4.92 6.52 25.34
C ASN A 39 -4.37 7.73 26.09
N PHE A 40 -3.29 8.35 25.62
CA PHE A 40 -2.75 9.56 26.25
C PHE A 40 -3.77 10.70 26.33
N ILE A 41 -4.53 10.93 25.25
CA ILE A 41 -5.60 11.94 25.21
C ILE A 41 -6.71 11.61 26.22
N SER A 42 -7.03 10.33 26.41
CA SER A 42 -8.12 9.88 27.28
C SER A 42 -7.73 9.85 28.77
N THR A 43 -6.46 9.67 29.11
CA THR A 43 -6.01 9.51 30.51
C THR A 43 -5.50 10.81 31.15
N ILE A 44 -5.04 11.77 30.35
CA ILE A 44 -4.41 12.99 30.88
C ILE A 44 -5.47 14.08 31.11
N VAL A 45 -5.84 14.25 32.39
CA VAL A 45 -6.74 15.33 32.86
C VAL A 45 -6.00 16.68 32.99
N ASP A 46 -4.67 16.64 33.19
CA ASP A 46 -3.88 17.82 33.57
C ASP A 46 -2.89 18.31 32.49
N SER A 47 -3.09 19.59 32.15
CA SER A 47 -2.34 20.50 31.27
C SER A 47 -2.02 20.03 29.84
N LYS A 48 -2.50 20.81 28.86
CA LYS A 48 -2.25 20.62 27.41
C LYS A 48 -0.77 20.46 27.07
N GLU A 49 0.12 21.08 27.83
CA GLU A 49 1.56 21.11 27.52
C GLU A 49 2.27 19.80 27.88
N LYS A 50 1.87 19.14 28.97
CA LYS A 50 2.36 17.78 29.28
C LYS A 50 1.88 16.76 28.25
N LEU A 51 0.64 16.90 27.79
CA LEU A 51 0.09 16.05 26.72
C LEU A 51 0.85 16.26 25.41
N LYS A 52 1.17 17.51 25.03
CA LYS A 52 1.95 17.78 23.82
C LYS A 52 3.33 17.12 23.83
N ILE A 53 4.04 17.17 24.95
CA ILE A 53 5.36 16.52 25.07
C ILE A 53 5.26 15.01 24.85
N LYS A 54 4.26 14.36 25.47
CA LYS A 54 4.04 12.91 25.33
C LYS A 54 3.57 12.47 23.95
N LEU A 55 2.85 13.34 23.24
CA LEU A 55 2.38 13.08 21.88
C LEU A 55 3.47 13.26 20.82
N LYS A 56 4.53 14.02 21.12
CA LYS A 56 5.57 14.37 20.14
C LYS A 56 6.21 13.12 19.52
N GLU A 57 6.71 12.21 20.33
CA GLU A 57 7.40 11.00 19.86
C GLU A 57 6.51 10.08 18.99
N PRO A 58 5.32 9.63 19.43
CA PRO A 58 4.49 8.75 18.59
C PRO A 58 4.04 9.45 17.30
N MET A 59 3.84 10.76 17.32
CA MET A 59 3.52 11.54 16.12
C MET A 59 4.68 11.55 15.11
N TYR A 60 5.93 11.69 15.56
CA TYR A 60 7.09 11.56 14.66
C TYR A 60 7.28 10.14 14.12
N GLN A 61 6.99 9.12 14.93
CA GLN A 61 7.03 7.73 14.48
C GLN A 61 6.03 7.48 13.35
N ILE A 62 4.78 7.97 13.48
CA ILE A 62 3.77 7.86 12.41
C ILE A 62 4.25 8.56 11.14
N LYS A 63 4.85 9.75 11.25
CA LYS A 63 5.44 10.43 10.09
C LYS A 63 6.48 9.54 9.40
N ASN A 64 7.40 8.95 10.16
CA ASN A 64 8.43 8.09 9.60
C ASN A 64 7.83 6.84 8.92
N TYR A 65 6.75 6.27 9.46
CA TYR A 65 6.07 5.16 8.80
C TYR A 65 5.42 5.59 7.48
N LEU A 66 4.78 6.76 7.42
CA LEU A 66 4.23 7.31 6.19
C LEU A 66 5.32 7.59 5.14
N ASP A 67 6.45 8.17 5.55
CA ASP A 67 7.61 8.39 4.66
C ASP A 67 8.13 7.05 4.11
N ASN A 68 8.14 5.98 4.93
CA ASN A 68 8.53 4.64 4.47
C ASN A 68 7.52 4.04 3.49
N ILE A 69 6.22 4.22 3.72
CA ILE A 69 5.16 3.74 2.80
C ILE A 69 5.34 4.39 1.42
N GLU A 70 5.65 5.69 1.37
CA GLU A 70 5.94 6.41 0.12
C GLU A 70 7.05 5.72 -0.69
N ILE A 71 8.18 5.43 -0.04
CA ILE A 71 9.32 4.74 -0.66
C ILE A 71 8.91 3.36 -1.20
N LYS A 72 8.02 2.64 -0.51
CA LYS A 72 7.54 1.33 -0.99
C LYS A 72 6.60 1.46 -2.19
N ILE A 73 5.72 2.47 -2.21
CA ILE A 73 4.86 2.78 -3.36
C ILE A 73 5.71 3.14 -4.59
N GLU A 74 6.75 3.95 -4.44
CA GLU A 74 7.68 4.26 -5.53
C GLU A 74 8.36 3.00 -6.09
N LYS A 75 8.76 2.08 -5.22
CA LYS A 75 9.33 0.78 -5.63
C LYS A 75 8.31 -0.09 -6.38
N MET A 76 7.06 -0.14 -5.92
CA MET A 76 5.98 -0.84 -6.62
C MET A 76 5.79 -0.29 -8.04
N TYR A 77 5.84 1.04 -8.21
CA TYR A 77 5.80 1.67 -9.52
C TYR A 77 6.96 1.26 -10.42
N SER A 78 8.19 1.17 -9.88
CA SER A 78 9.36 0.68 -10.62
C SER A 78 9.15 -0.77 -11.09
N VAL A 79 8.68 -1.65 -10.21
CA VAL A 79 8.41 -3.06 -10.53
C VAL A 79 7.38 -3.20 -11.65
N ILE A 80 6.30 -2.42 -11.61
CA ILE A 80 5.27 -2.39 -12.65
C ILE A 80 5.84 -1.87 -13.97
N HIS A 81 6.63 -0.80 -13.94
CA HIS A 81 7.22 -0.20 -15.13
C HIS A 81 8.18 -1.17 -15.83
N GLU A 82 9.07 -1.82 -15.07
CA GLU A 82 9.96 -2.87 -15.57
C GLU A 82 9.18 -4.05 -16.16
N SER A 83 8.10 -4.47 -15.50
CA SER A 83 7.26 -5.57 -16.00
C SER A 83 6.59 -5.21 -17.33
N LYS A 84 6.10 -3.97 -17.49
CA LYS A 84 5.50 -3.48 -18.74
C LYS A 84 6.54 -3.35 -19.85
N SER A 85 7.75 -2.89 -19.55
CA SER A 85 8.79 -2.70 -20.55
C SER A 85 9.21 -4.05 -21.17
N LEU A 86 9.36 -5.10 -20.36
CA LEU A 86 9.67 -6.46 -20.81
C LEU A 86 8.68 -7.01 -21.85
N ILE A 87 7.42 -6.58 -21.81
CA ILE A 87 6.39 -6.99 -22.78
C ILE A 87 6.43 -6.15 -24.05
N SER A 88 6.64 -4.83 -23.92
CA SER A 88 6.61 -3.88 -25.03
C SER A 88 7.71 -4.10 -26.09
N PHE A 89 8.83 -4.75 -25.72
CA PHE A 89 9.95 -5.01 -26.62
C PHE A 89 9.83 -6.32 -27.43
N ASN A 90 8.82 -7.16 -27.19
CA ASN A 90 8.62 -8.42 -27.93
C ASN A 90 7.52 -8.29 -29.00
N LYS A 91 7.74 -8.91 -30.16
CA LYS A 91 6.94 -8.69 -31.40
C LYS A 91 5.47 -9.08 -31.20
N LEU A 92 4.58 -8.50 -32.01
CA LEU A 92 3.12 -8.73 -32.04
C LEU A 92 2.66 -10.20 -32.00
N ASN A 93 3.48 -11.17 -32.42
CA ASN A 93 3.16 -12.59 -32.33
C ASN A 93 3.30 -13.17 -30.90
N ASP A 94 4.16 -12.58 -30.06
CA ASP A 94 4.42 -13.00 -28.68
C ASP A 94 3.34 -12.48 -27.71
N ILE A 95 2.69 -11.36 -28.06
CA ILE A 95 1.57 -10.78 -27.30
C ILE A 95 0.39 -11.76 -27.25
N ASN A 96 0.15 -12.54 -28.30
CA ASN A 96 -0.89 -13.57 -28.31
C ASN A 96 -0.55 -14.77 -27.40
N LEU A 97 0.74 -15.02 -27.14
CA LEU A 97 1.22 -16.06 -26.21
C LEU A 97 1.19 -15.59 -24.75
N LEU A 98 1.47 -14.31 -24.49
CA LEU A 98 1.34 -13.70 -23.16
C LEU A 98 -0.12 -13.45 -22.75
N ASN A 99 -1.01 -13.30 -23.73
CA ASN A 99 -2.48 -13.31 -23.58
C ASN A 99 -3.08 -14.72 -23.59
N TYR A 100 -2.28 -15.75 -23.86
CA TYR A 100 -2.78 -17.12 -23.93
C TYR A 100 -3.07 -17.59 -22.51
N ARG A 101 -4.34 -17.56 -22.14
CA ARG A 101 -4.87 -18.46 -21.11
C ARG A 101 -4.50 -19.86 -21.58
N GLY A 102 -3.81 -20.69 -20.78
CA GLY A 102 -3.52 -22.04 -21.24
C GLY A 102 -4.78 -22.88 -21.39
N LYS A 103 -4.62 -24.19 -21.49
CA LYS A 103 -5.69 -25.10 -21.96
C LYS A 103 -6.99 -25.00 -21.15
N LEU A 104 -6.91 -24.52 -19.91
CA LEU A 104 -8.07 -24.23 -19.07
C LEU A 104 -8.27 -22.72 -18.94
N LYS A 105 -9.52 -22.25 -18.99
CA LYS A 105 -9.91 -20.83 -18.77
C LYS A 105 -9.49 -20.27 -17.38
N SER A 106 -8.89 -21.10 -16.53
CA SER A 106 -8.40 -20.87 -15.17
C SER A 106 -6.88 -20.65 -15.11
N GLU A 107 -6.22 -20.22 -16.17
CA GLU A 107 -4.79 -19.86 -16.10
C GLU A 107 -4.66 -18.33 -16.14
N VAL A 108 -3.95 -17.76 -15.15
CA VAL A 108 -3.69 -16.31 -15.03
C VAL A 108 -2.61 -15.92 -16.04
N SER A 109 -2.93 -14.95 -16.90
CA SER A 109 -1.98 -14.47 -17.90
C SER A 109 -0.93 -13.53 -17.27
N VAL A 110 0.22 -13.35 -17.94
CA VAL A 110 1.22 -12.36 -17.52
C VAL A 110 0.62 -10.94 -17.50
N ASN A 111 -0.30 -10.66 -18.43
CA ASN A 111 -1.02 -9.39 -18.47
C ASN A 111 -1.99 -9.25 -17.29
N ASP A 112 -2.63 -10.34 -16.85
CA ASP A 112 -3.51 -10.35 -15.69
C ASP A 112 -2.72 -10.03 -14.40
N LEU A 113 -1.49 -10.55 -14.27
CA LEU A 113 -0.60 -10.23 -13.13
C LEU A 113 -0.21 -8.75 -13.10
N ILE A 114 0.14 -8.19 -14.27
CA ILE A 114 0.49 -6.76 -14.35
C ILE A 114 -0.73 -5.89 -14.07
N GLU A 115 -1.90 -6.23 -14.62
CA GLU A 115 -3.15 -5.53 -14.33
C GLU A 115 -3.47 -5.57 -12.83
N PHE A 116 -3.33 -6.74 -12.20
CA PHE A 116 -3.47 -6.89 -10.76
C PHE A 116 -2.54 -5.97 -9.97
N MET A 117 -1.25 -5.92 -10.33
CA MET A 117 -0.28 -5.04 -9.65
C MET A 117 -0.68 -3.56 -9.80
N ASN A 118 -1.13 -3.14 -11.00
CA ASN A 118 -1.60 -1.76 -11.23
C ASN A 118 -2.82 -1.41 -10.36
N ILE A 119 -3.80 -2.31 -10.29
CA ILE A 119 -5.01 -2.09 -9.48
C ILE A 119 -4.63 -1.94 -8.01
N ASN A 120 -3.78 -2.82 -7.48
CA ASN A 120 -3.35 -2.75 -6.09
C ASN A 120 -2.55 -1.48 -5.79
N VAL A 121 -1.58 -1.12 -6.63
CA VAL A 121 -0.77 0.10 -6.40
C VAL A 121 -1.64 1.35 -6.41
N TYR A 122 -2.63 1.41 -7.30
CA TYR A 122 -3.56 2.53 -7.39
C TYR A 122 -4.33 2.74 -6.10
N TYR A 123 -4.94 1.69 -5.55
CA TYR A 123 -5.72 1.81 -4.32
C TYR A 123 -4.84 2.07 -3.09
N THR A 124 -3.67 1.44 -3.02
CA THR A 124 -2.68 1.69 -1.95
C THR A 124 -2.20 3.13 -1.96
N GLU A 125 -1.91 3.69 -3.13
CA GLU A 125 -1.52 5.10 -3.24
C GLU A 125 -2.66 6.05 -2.86
N GLN A 126 -3.89 5.79 -3.30
CA GLN A 126 -5.04 6.62 -2.93
C GLN A 126 -5.24 6.67 -1.41
N ASP A 127 -5.17 5.52 -0.74
CA ASP A 127 -5.25 5.44 0.72
C ASP A 127 -4.09 6.18 1.41
N TYR A 128 -2.86 5.98 0.92
CA TYR A 128 -1.68 6.71 1.40
C TYR A 128 -1.86 8.23 1.26
N GLN A 129 -2.29 8.72 0.10
CA GLN A 129 -2.48 10.14 -0.16
C GLN A 129 -3.58 10.74 0.73
N MET A 130 -4.66 10.00 0.97
CA MET A 130 -5.70 10.41 1.92
C MET A 130 -5.12 10.54 3.34
N LYS A 131 -4.44 9.51 3.82
CA LYS A 131 -3.82 9.48 5.16
C LYS A 131 -2.78 10.60 5.30
N LEU A 132 -1.89 10.77 4.33
CA LEU A 132 -0.89 11.84 4.30
C LEU A 132 -1.55 13.22 4.37
N ASN A 133 -2.62 13.45 3.59
CA ASN A 133 -3.36 14.71 3.61
C ASN A 133 -3.98 14.99 4.99
N ILE A 134 -4.61 14.00 5.61
CA ILE A 134 -5.17 14.13 6.96
C ILE A 134 -4.04 14.40 7.95
N PHE A 135 -2.94 13.65 7.86
CA PHE A 135 -1.78 13.81 8.73
C PHE A 135 -1.21 15.23 8.66
N ILE A 136 -0.98 15.75 7.46
CA ILE A 136 -0.40 17.09 7.25
C ILE A 136 -1.43 18.19 7.54
N LYS A 137 -2.69 18.07 7.11
CA LYS A 137 -3.66 19.18 7.24
C LYS A 137 -4.30 19.25 8.62
N ASP A 138 -4.61 18.09 9.19
CA ASP A 138 -5.36 18.02 10.43
C ASP A 138 -4.46 17.77 11.63
N LEU A 139 -3.41 16.96 11.47
CA LEU A 139 -2.58 16.56 12.60
C LEU A 139 -1.32 17.40 12.74
N PHE A 140 -0.69 17.82 11.65
CA PHE A 140 0.62 18.48 11.64
C PHE A 140 0.57 19.86 10.98
N GLN A 141 0.36 20.93 11.74
CA GLN A 141 0.49 22.28 11.16
C GLN A 141 1.97 22.60 10.92
N GLN A 142 2.34 22.88 9.66
CA GLN A 142 3.62 23.52 9.36
C GLN A 142 3.58 24.95 9.87
N GLN A 143 4.39 25.26 10.88
CA GLN A 143 4.73 26.63 11.20
C GLN A 143 5.93 27.08 10.35
N GLN A 144 6.02 28.39 10.09
CA GLN A 144 7.10 29.02 9.32
C GLN A 144 8.51 28.73 9.89
N SER A 145 8.60 28.20 11.10
CA SER A 145 9.80 27.99 11.89
C SER A 145 10.05 26.50 12.22
N GLN A 146 9.96 25.58 11.24
CA GLN A 146 10.36 24.14 11.31
C GLN A 146 9.83 23.27 12.48
N GLU A 147 9.16 23.86 13.47
CA GLU A 147 8.55 23.15 14.58
C GLU A 147 7.13 22.77 14.20
N TYR A 148 6.91 21.46 14.20
CA TYR A 148 5.60 20.91 14.03
C TYR A 148 4.80 21.06 15.31
N SER A 149 3.64 21.70 15.21
CA SER A 149 2.65 21.75 16.28
C SER A 149 1.41 20.98 15.87
N PHE A 150 0.81 20.25 16.80
CA PHE A 150 -0.35 19.39 16.55
C PHE A 150 -1.54 19.77 17.43
N ASP A 151 -2.74 19.63 16.86
CA ASP A 151 -4.02 19.96 17.51
C ASP A 151 -4.67 18.68 18.06
N ILE A 152 -4.73 18.58 19.40
CA ILE A 152 -5.30 17.45 20.13
C ILE A 152 -6.76 17.17 19.75
N ALA A 153 -7.56 18.21 19.48
CA ALA A 153 -8.97 18.04 19.12
C ALA A 153 -9.11 17.41 17.73
N LYS A 154 -8.26 17.80 16.79
CA LYS A 154 -8.21 17.21 15.44
C LYS A 154 -7.69 15.78 15.47
N ILE A 155 -6.62 15.52 16.24
CA ILE A 155 -6.08 14.17 16.46
C ILE A 155 -7.18 13.20 16.88
N LYS A 156 -8.01 13.58 17.85
CA LYS A 156 -9.08 12.73 18.36
C LYS A 156 -10.08 12.29 17.29
N ASN A 157 -10.37 13.15 16.32
CA ASN A 157 -11.35 12.86 15.26
C ASN A 157 -10.73 12.08 14.09
N SER A 158 -9.45 12.33 13.77
CA SER A 158 -8.80 11.77 12.59
C SER A 158 -8.21 10.36 12.80
N ILE A 159 -7.99 9.92 14.04
CA ILE A 159 -7.47 8.57 14.35
C ILE A 159 -8.34 7.46 13.74
N LEU A 160 -9.66 7.64 13.70
CA LEU A 160 -10.59 6.63 13.17
C LEU A 160 -10.39 6.37 11.67
N LEU A 161 -10.03 7.41 10.91
CA LEU A 161 -9.83 7.33 9.47
C LEU A 161 -8.51 6.64 9.09
N PHE A 162 -7.54 6.59 10.00
CA PHE A 162 -6.28 5.88 9.78
C PHE A 162 -6.41 4.37 9.97
N ARG A 163 -7.39 3.92 10.76
CA ARG A 163 -7.63 2.51 11.09
C ARG A 163 -8.42 1.76 10.03
N SER A 164 -8.99 2.45 9.05
CA SER A 164 -9.67 1.78 7.94
C SER A 164 -8.64 1.13 7.01
N LYS A 165 -8.94 -0.10 6.57
CA LYS A 165 -8.22 -0.74 5.47
C LYS A 165 -8.44 0.04 4.18
N THR A 166 -7.49 -0.09 3.24
CA THR A 166 -7.61 0.40 1.87
C THR A 166 -8.97 0.00 1.28
N LEU A 167 -9.77 0.99 0.91
CA LEU A 167 -11.09 0.77 0.32
C LEU A 167 -10.92 0.48 -1.18
N MET A 168 -11.00 -0.79 -1.54
CA MET A 168 -11.09 -1.22 -2.93
C MET A 168 -12.56 -1.24 -3.38
N ASN A 169 -12.84 -0.79 -4.61
CA ASN A 169 -14.16 -0.99 -5.20
C ASN A 169 -14.49 -2.49 -5.22
N GLN A 170 -15.72 -2.86 -4.83
CA GLN A 170 -16.17 -4.25 -4.77
C GLN A 170 -15.96 -5.00 -6.09
N ASP A 171 -16.22 -4.37 -7.24
CA ASP A 171 -16.05 -4.99 -8.56
C ASP A 171 -14.56 -5.33 -8.83
N HIS A 172 -13.66 -4.45 -8.40
CA HIS A 172 -12.21 -4.69 -8.50
C HIS A 172 -11.73 -5.71 -7.47
N LEU A 173 -12.31 -5.72 -6.27
CA LEU A 173 -11.98 -6.70 -5.23
C LEU A 173 -12.38 -8.11 -5.65
N ASP A 174 -13.56 -8.28 -6.25
CA ASP A 174 -14.03 -9.57 -6.76
C ASP A 174 -13.14 -10.05 -7.92
N TYR A 175 -12.74 -9.14 -8.81
CA TYR A 175 -11.75 -9.42 -9.85
C TYR A 175 -10.43 -9.90 -9.25
N VAL A 176 -9.80 -9.10 -8.38
CA VAL A 176 -8.53 -9.38 -7.70
C VAL A 176 -8.58 -10.72 -6.96
N THR A 177 -9.62 -10.93 -6.15
CA THR A 177 -9.80 -12.15 -5.34
C THR A 177 -9.97 -13.39 -6.21
N SER A 178 -10.78 -13.29 -7.28
CA SER A 178 -10.95 -14.39 -8.22
C SER A 178 -9.63 -14.79 -8.88
N ARG A 179 -8.76 -13.82 -9.21
CA ARG A 179 -7.45 -14.07 -9.83
C ARG A 179 -6.45 -14.68 -8.85
N ILE A 180 -6.39 -14.21 -7.60
CA ILE A 180 -5.54 -14.81 -6.56
C ILE A 180 -5.92 -16.26 -6.30
N ASN A 181 -7.21 -16.57 -6.20
CA ASN A 181 -7.70 -17.93 -5.96
C ASN A 181 -7.31 -18.88 -7.09
N ILE A 182 -7.40 -18.39 -8.33
CA ILE A 182 -6.93 -19.14 -9.51
C ILE A 182 -5.42 -19.38 -9.41
N TYR A 183 -4.61 -18.35 -9.12
CA TYR A 183 -3.16 -18.48 -9.00
C TYR A 183 -2.74 -19.49 -7.90
N ASN A 184 -3.34 -19.40 -6.72
CA ASN A 184 -3.03 -20.29 -5.59
C ASN A 184 -3.45 -21.75 -5.83
N SER A 185 -4.46 -21.99 -6.68
CA SER A 185 -4.85 -23.35 -7.07
C SER A 185 -3.78 -24.04 -7.91
N ILE A 186 -3.07 -23.28 -8.75
CA ILE A 186 -1.99 -23.78 -9.62
C ILE A 186 -0.76 -24.19 -8.80
N LEU A 187 -0.42 -23.42 -7.76
CA LEU A 187 0.72 -23.71 -6.88
C LEU A 187 0.55 -24.98 -6.03
N LYS A 188 -0.69 -25.44 -5.81
CA LYS A 188 -0.97 -26.68 -5.07
C LYS A 188 -0.90 -27.94 -5.94
N GLU A 189 -0.89 -27.80 -7.25
CA GLU A 189 -0.84 -28.92 -8.21
C GLU A 189 0.58 -29.20 -8.75
N GLN A 190 1.60 -28.49 -8.25
CA GLN A 190 3.03 -28.73 -8.51
C GLN A 190 3.69 -29.44 -7.32
#